data_AF-Q09N04-F1
#
_entry.id   AF-Q09N04-F1
#
_cell.length_a   1.000
_cell.length_b   1.000
_cell.length_c   1.000
_cell.angle_alpha   90.00
_cell.angle_beta   90.00
_cell.angle_gamma   90.00
#
_symmetry.space_group_name_H-M   'P 1'
#
loop_
_entity.id
_entity.type
_entity.pdbx_description
1 polymer ?
#
loop_
_entity_poly.entity_id
_entity_poly.type
_entity_poly.pdbx_seq_one_letter_code
_entity_poly.pdbx_strand_id
1 'polypeptide(L)'
;LTWIRTGSPKCSPSDLDYLKISFTEKGKQENILKWVNGMSWGMVYYGGSGKQPGSILTIRLKINQLEPPMAIGPNTVLTGQRPPTQGPGPSSN
;
A
#
# COMPACT_ATOMS: atom_id res chain seq x y z
N LEU A 1 16.24 38.36 36.27
CA LEU A 1 15.94 37.61 35.04
C LEU A 1 14.98 36.49 35.39
N THR A 2 13.68 36.77 35.40
CA THR A 2 12.62 35.81 35.71
C THR A 2 12.17 35.18 34.40
N TRP A 3 12.44 33.89 34.22
CA TRP A 3 11.98 33.14 33.05
C TRP A 3 10.46 32.99 33.12
N ILE A 4 9.74 33.83 32.38
CA ILE A 4 8.31 33.62 32.14
C ILE A 4 8.22 32.35 31.29
N ARG A 5 7.78 31.23 31.90
CA ARG A 5 7.20 30.14 31.12
C ARG A 5 5.94 30.71 30.49
N THR A 6 6.04 31.19 29.26
CA THR A 6 4.88 31.38 28.40
C THR A 6 4.21 30.00 28.35
N GLY A 7 3.07 29.89 29.04
CA GLY A 7 2.36 28.62 29.15
C GLY A 7 2.16 28.05 27.76
N SER A 8 2.45 26.75 27.61
CA SER A 8 2.11 26.02 26.40
C SER A 8 0.66 26.33 26.02
N PRO A 9 0.35 26.52 24.73
CA PRO A 9 -1.02 26.75 24.27
C PRO A 9 -1.96 25.76 24.96
N LYS A 10 -3.09 26.25 25.50
CA LYS A 10 -4.07 25.36 26.12
C LYS A 10 -4.65 24.47 25.03
N CYS A 11 -4.30 23.19 25.04
CA CYS A 11 -4.88 22.22 24.13
C CYS A 11 -6.37 22.02 24.48
N SER A 12 -7.22 22.01 23.45
CA SER A 12 -8.62 21.62 23.54
C SER A 12 -8.76 20.10 23.42
N PRO A 13 -9.86 19.48 23.91
CA PRO A 13 -10.13 18.06 23.66
C PRO A 13 -10.25 17.69 22.19
N SER A 14 -10.48 18.67 21.31
CA SER A 14 -10.51 18.50 19.85
C SER A 14 -9.14 18.60 19.18
N ASP A 15 -8.08 18.95 19.93
CA ASP A 15 -6.73 18.99 19.41
C ASP A 15 -6.20 17.56 19.33
N LEU A 16 -6.10 17.03 18.11
CA LEU A 16 -5.69 15.66 17.84
C LEU A 16 -4.17 15.56 17.67
N ASP A 17 -3.57 14.53 18.27
CA ASP A 17 -2.20 14.13 17.99
C ASP A 17 -2.14 13.35 16.67
N TYR A 18 -1.88 14.05 15.57
CA TYR A 18 -1.78 13.43 14.25
C TYR A 18 -0.48 12.63 14.08
N LEU A 19 -0.61 11.40 13.58
CA LEU A 19 0.52 10.56 13.19
C LEU A 19 0.64 10.49 11.67
N LYS A 20 1.84 10.76 11.16
CA LYS A 20 2.18 10.52 9.75
C LYS A 20 2.90 9.18 9.62
N ILE A 21 2.26 8.23 8.95
CA ILE A 21 2.82 6.91 8.69
C ILE A 21 3.17 6.80 7.21
N SER A 22 4.40 6.38 6.92
CA SER A 22 4.88 6.14 5.56
C SER A 22 5.44 4.72 5.47
N PHE A 23 5.15 4.03 4.37
CA PHE A 23 5.74 2.73 4.10
C PHE A 23 7.17 2.88 3.59
N THR A 24 8.11 2.21 4.25
CA THR A 24 9.49 2.08 3.77
C THR A 24 9.54 1.23 2.51
N GLU A 25 10.63 1.30 1.74
CA GLU A 25 10.77 0.50 0.51
C GLU A 25 10.71 -1.01 0.80
N LYS A 26 11.40 -1.46 1.86
CA LYS A 26 11.28 -2.84 2.36
C LYS A 26 9.84 -3.19 2.77
N GLY A 27 9.13 -2.26 3.41
CA GLY A 27 7.73 -2.47 3.80
C GLY A 27 6.80 -2.68 2.61
N LYS A 28 7.04 -1.99 1.49
CA LYS A 28 6.27 -2.18 0.24
C LYS A 28 6.53 -3.54 -0.42
N GLN A 29 7.75 -4.06 -0.28
CA GLN A 29 8.18 -5.35 -0.86
C GLN A 29 7.88 -6.56 0.05
N GLU A 30 7.36 -6.31 1.25
CA GLU A 30 7.03 -7.36 2.21
C GLU A 30 5.88 -8.25 1.70
N ASN A 31 5.86 -9.50 2.16
CA ASN A 31 4.83 -10.46 1.78
C ASN A 31 3.42 -9.91 2.08
N ILE A 32 2.56 -9.89 1.06
CA ILE A 32 1.20 -9.32 1.14
C ILE A 32 0.34 -9.98 2.23
N LEU A 33 0.54 -11.28 2.51
CA LEU A 33 -0.20 -11.99 3.55
C LEU A 33 0.12 -11.45 4.94
N LYS A 34 1.34 -10.95 5.19
CA LYS A 34 1.66 -10.29 6.46
C LYS A 34 0.88 -8.99 6.63
N TRP A 35 0.74 -8.20 5.56
CA TRP A 35 -0.07 -6.99 5.58
C TRP A 35 -1.56 -7.29 5.76
N VAL A 36 -2.08 -8.35 5.14
CA VAL A 36 -3.49 -8.77 5.33
C VAL A 36 -3.75 -9.26 6.75
N ASN A 37 -2.84 -10.05 7.32
CA ASN A 37 -2.94 -10.52 8.70
C ASN A 37 -2.79 -9.38 9.72
N GLY A 38 -2.09 -8.31 9.31
CA GLY A 38 -1.80 -7.15 10.13
C GLY A 38 -0.45 -7.29 10.83
N MET A 39 0.25 -6.16 10.91
CA MET A 39 1.50 -6.05 11.64
C MET A 39 1.35 -5.02 12.75
N SER A 40 1.98 -5.28 13.89
CA SER A 40 1.82 -4.45 15.09
C SER A 40 3.14 -3.83 15.52
N TRP A 41 3.07 -2.59 15.98
CA TRP A 41 4.17 -1.83 16.54
C TRP A 41 3.80 -1.28 17.91
N GLY A 42 4.74 -1.31 18.85
CA GLY A 42 4.63 -0.54 20.08
C GLY A 42 4.94 0.92 19.80
N MET A 43 4.06 1.82 20.22
CA MET A 43 4.28 3.27 20.20
C MET A 43 4.40 3.76 21.63
N VAL A 44 5.46 4.49 21.94
CA VAL A 44 5.71 5.00 23.30
C VAL A 44 5.92 6.51 23.22
N TYR A 45 5.26 7.25 24.10
CA TYR A 45 5.51 8.68 24.24
C TYR A 45 6.82 8.92 24.99
N TYR A 46 7.84 9.35 24.26
CA TYR A 46 9.15 9.62 24.86
C TYR A 46 9.17 11.03 25.46
N GLY A 47 8.85 11.15 26.74
CA GLY A 47 8.87 12.42 27.46
C GLY A 47 9.18 12.28 28.95
N GLY A 48 10.36 12.78 29.36
CA GLY A 48 10.75 12.96 30.77
C GLY A 48 10.92 11.69 31.63
N SER A 49 11.29 11.89 32.90
CA SER A 49 11.56 10.80 33.85
C SER A 49 10.29 10.09 34.31
N GLY A 50 10.24 8.76 34.18
CA GLY A 50 9.14 7.92 34.68
C GLY A 50 8.72 6.83 33.69
N LYS A 51 7.69 6.06 34.04
CA LYS A 51 7.09 5.05 33.15
C LYS A 51 6.31 5.76 32.05
N GLN A 52 6.74 5.59 30.81
CA GLN A 52 6.14 6.25 29.66
C GLN A 52 4.86 5.53 29.23
N PRO A 53 3.75 6.26 28.99
CA PRO A 53 2.56 5.66 28.42
C PRO A 53 2.86 5.17 27.00
N GLY A 54 2.35 3.99 26.68
CA GLY A 54 2.49 3.38 25.37
C GLY A 54 1.17 2.81 24.88
N SER A 55 1.12 2.56 23.58
CA SER A 55 -0.01 1.95 22.89
C SER A 55 0.50 0.95 21.85
N ILE A 56 -0.38 0.08 21.38
CA ILE A 56 -0.10 -0.85 20.29
C ILE A 56 -0.86 -0.36 19.06
N LEU A 57 -0.13 -0.12 17.97
CA LEU A 57 -0.68 0.23 16.67
C LEU A 57 -0.60 -0.98 15.74
N THR A 58 -1.73 -1.42 15.20
CA THR A 58 -1.77 -2.47 14.17
C THR A 58 -2.19 -1.87 12.83
N ILE A 59 -1.40 -2.12 11.79
CA ILE A 59 -1.70 -1.69 10.41
C ILE A 59 -2.00 -2.93 9.57
N ARG A 60 -3.11 -2.90 8.84
CA ARG A 60 -3.55 -3.99 7.96
C ARG A 60 -3.98 -3.50 6.58
N LEU A 61 -3.78 -4.35 5.58
CA LEU A 61 -4.27 -4.15 4.22
C LEU A 61 -5.60 -4.89 4.02
N LYS A 62 -6.63 -4.18 3.57
CA LYS A 62 -7.89 -4.78 3.11
C LYS A 62 -7.98 -4.65 1.59
N ILE A 63 -8.06 -5.78 0.90
CA ILE A 63 -8.23 -5.85 -0.55
C ILE A 63 -9.68 -6.24 -0.81
N ASN A 64 -10.43 -5.39 -1.50
CA ASN A 64 -11.77 -5.71 -1.96
C ASN A 64 -11.69 -6.00 -3.46
N GLN A 65 -12.31 -7.08 -3.93
CA GLN A 65 -12.50 -7.27 -5.37
C GLN A 65 -13.59 -6.32 -5.85
N LEU A 66 -13.26 -5.44 -6.81
CA LEU A 66 -14.25 -4.70 -7.56
C LEU A 66 -14.71 -5.58 -8.74
N GLU A 67 -15.93 -6.11 -8.64
CA GLU A 67 -16.66 -6.86 -9.68
C GLU A 67 -15.95 -8.12 -10.24
N PRO A 68 -16.68 -9.04 -10.91
CA PRO A 68 -16.05 -10.25 -11.43
C PRO A 68 -14.99 -9.86 -12.45
N PRO A 69 -13.78 -10.45 -12.40
CA PRO A 69 -12.80 -10.22 -13.45
C PRO A 69 -13.43 -10.58 -14.78
N MET A 70 -13.63 -9.60 -15.67
CA MET A 70 -14.02 -9.87 -17.04
C MET A 70 -12.94 -10.75 -17.64
N ALA A 71 -13.27 -12.00 -17.93
CA ALA A 71 -12.42 -12.86 -18.73
C ALA A 71 -12.25 -12.18 -20.09
N ILE A 72 -11.06 -11.66 -20.37
CA ILE A 72 -10.68 -11.31 -21.74
C ILE A 72 -10.58 -12.64 -22.48
N GLY A 73 -11.68 -13.01 -23.14
CA GLY A 73 -11.78 -14.23 -23.92
C GLY A 73 -10.74 -14.25 -25.05
N PRO A 74 -10.48 -15.43 -25.65
CA PRO A 74 -9.54 -15.54 -26.77
C PRO A 74 -9.94 -14.54 -27.86
N ASN A 75 -8.97 -13.76 -28.35
CA ASN A 75 -9.16 -12.85 -29.49
C ASN A 75 -9.97 -13.57 -30.56
N THR A 76 -11.15 -13.05 -30.90
CA THR A 76 -11.93 -13.59 -32.02
C THR A 76 -11.09 -13.42 -33.28
N VAL A 77 -10.48 -14.50 -33.75
CA VAL A 77 -9.87 -14.55 -35.08
C VAL A 77 -10.96 -14.12 -36.05
N LEU A 78 -10.71 -13.04 -36.80
CA LEU A 78 -11.64 -12.58 -37.83
C LEU A 78 -11.90 -13.76 -38.78
N THR A 79 -13.14 -14.24 -38.81
CA THR A 79 -13.59 -15.27 -39.77
C THR A 79 -13.33 -14.75 -41.18
N GLY A 80 -12.26 -15.20 -41.81
CA GLY A 80 -11.84 -14.72 -43.13
C GLY A 80 -10.33 -14.59 -43.33
N GLN A 81 -9.49 -14.78 -42.31
CA GLN A 81 -8.04 -14.91 -42.55
C GLN A 81 -7.73 -16.22 -43.29
N ARG A 82 -7.65 -16.12 -44.62
CA ARG A 82 -7.09 -17.18 -45.47
C ARG A 82 -5.60 -17.31 -45.13
N PRO A 83 -5.06 -18.53 -44.99
CA PRO A 83 -3.62 -18.72 -44.86
C PRO A 83 -2.91 -17.97 -45.99
N PRO A 84 -1.76 -17.31 -45.74
CA PRO A 84 -0.98 -16.69 -46.79
C PRO A 84 -0.78 -17.70 -47.92
N THR A 85 -1.23 -17.36 -49.13
CA THR A 85 -1.02 -18.20 -50.30
C THR A 85 0.48 -18.45 -50.41
N GLN A 86 0.91 -19.72 -50.39
CA GLN A 86 2.30 -20.06 -50.69
C GLN A 86 2.64 -19.44 -52.03
N GLY A 87 3.55 -18.47 -52.02
CA GLY A 87 4.14 -17.93 -53.25
C GLY A 87 4.81 -19.06 -54.03
N PRO A 88 5.07 -18.86 -55.34
CA PRO A 88 5.73 -19.87 -56.16
C PRO A 88 7.01 -20.32 -55.44
N GLY A 89 7.14 -21.63 -55.22
CA GLY A 89 8.37 -22.21 -54.69
C GLY A 89 9.55 -21.85 -55.58
N PRO A 90 10.77 -21.78 -55.04
CA PRO A 90 11.94 -21.40 -55.81
C PRO A 90 12.10 -22.34 -57.03
N SER A 91 12.18 -21.73 -58.22
CA SER A 91 12.48 -22.43 -59.46
C SER A 91 13.87 -23.06 -59.33
N SER A 92 13.93 -24.39 -59.45
CA SER A 92 15.19 -25.10 -59.60
C SER A 92 15.83 -24.72 -60.93
N ASN A 93 17.06 -24.20 -60.89
CA ASN A 93 18.05 -24.24 -61.97
C ASN A 93 19.39 -24.62 -61.36
#